data_AF-H5WVN7-F1
#
_entry.id   AF-H5WVN7-F1
#
_cell.length_a   1.000
_cell.length_b   1.000
_cell.length_c   1.000
_cell.angle_alpha   90.00
_cell.angle_beta   90.00
_cell.angle_gamma   90.00
#
_symmetry.space_group_name_H-M   'P 1'
#
loop_
_entity.id
_entity.type
_entity.pdbx_description
1 polymer ?
#
loop_
_entity_poly.entity_id
_entity_poly.type
_entity_poly.pdbx_seq_one_letter_code
_entity_poly.pdbx_strand_id
1 'polypeptide(L)'
;MPAQEISASVGQGGVNRADDVTIVQTLLIARGFPGIGSADGVCGAKTITAIKDYQAGFLRQPDGKVDPGGNTWRHLSAAFTGSTDQPPPATGAGSDIMKPMPRPAPGTVNLGLTSPSNSFMLAKLGSPLVNGNYTPQCQTPTHPKLRRNLVTDTVGPFRVTGLVPAVLSLKAVMADIAREQPAVYKALGTAGMLCCRQARGSTSISNHSFGTAIDLTLNGVLDAYGDDKVQFGLTLIAPIFNRHGWYWGAAFRKEDGMHFEGSEAKISEWAAQLK
;
A
#
# COMPACT_ATOMS: atom_id res chain seq x y z
N MET A 1 15.37 15.34 1.52
CA MET A 1 16.32 15.37 0.39
C MET A 1 15.51 15.09 -0.86
N PRO A 2 15.47 15.98 -1.87
CA PRO A 2 14.86 15.64 -3.15
C PRO A 2 15.57 14.39 -3.70
N ALA A 3 14.80 13.43 -4.21
CA ALA A 3 15.31 12.14 -4.61
C ALA A 3 16.35 12.27 -5.74
N GLN A 4 17.54 11.74 -5.48
CA GLN A 4 18.64 11.69 -6.42
C GLN A 4 18.30 10.61 -7.47
N GLU A 5 18.19 11.00 -8.74
CA GLU A 5 18.19 10.03 -9.84
C GLU A 5 19.48 9.20 -9.81
N ILE A 6 19.38 7.92 -10.19
CA ILE A 6 20.60 7.14 -10.46
C ILE A 6 21.32 7.72 -11.68
N SER A 7 22.62 7.91 -11.56
CA SER A 7 23.46 8.53 -12.58
C SER A 7 23.87 7.56 -13.70
N ALA A 8 23.80 6.26 -13.44
CA ALA A 8 24.10 5.20 -14.39
C ALA A 8 23.29 3.93 -14.08
N SER A 9 23.32 2.96 -15.00
CA SER A 9 22.55 1.73 -14.85
C SER A 9 23.08 0.82 -13.74
N VAL A 10 22.16 0.17 -13.03
CA VAL A 10 22.44 -0.75 -11.92
C VAL A 10 21.86 -2.14 -12.24
N GLY A 11 22.55 -3.21 -11.85
CA GLY A 11 22.11 -4.59 -12.03
C GLY A 11 22.93 -5.36 -13.07
N GLN A 12 22.29 -6.36 -13.68
CA GLN A 12 22.91 -7.24 -14.66
C GLN A 12 23.44 -6.45 -15.87
N GLY A 13 24.76 -6.51 -16.09
CA GLY A 13 25.41 -5.77 -17.18
C GLY A 13 25.28 -4.25 -17.06
N GLY A 14 24.95 -3.73 -15.87
CA GLY A 14 24.92 -2.30 -15.57
C GLY A 14 26.31 -1.74 -15.28
N VAL A 15 26.39 -0.40 -15.23
CA VAL A 15 27.62 0.32 -14.82
C VAL A 15 27.92 0.09 -13.34
N ASN A 16 26.89 -0.06 -12.50
CA ASN A 16 27.00 -0.42 -11.09
C ASN A 16 27.87 0.53 -10.25
N ARG A 17 27.67 1.86 -10.42
CA ARG A 17 28.28 2.86 -9.53
C ARG A 17 27.78 2.64 -8.10
N ALA A 18 28.67 2.66 -7.13
CA ALA A 18 28.35 2.33 -5.73
C ALA A 18 27.18 3.18 -5.17
N ASP A 19 27.16 4.48 -5.47
CA ASP A 19 26.08 5.38 -5.02
C ASP A 19 24.73 4.99 -5.63
N ASP A 20 24.68 4.70 -6.93
CA ASP A 20 23.45 4.29 -7.62
C ASP A 20 22.97 2.92 -7.13
N VAL A 21 23.90 2.00 -6.89
CA VAL A 21 23.60 0.68 -6.33
C VAL A 21 22.99 0.81 -4.93
N THR A 22 23.54 1.70 -4.10
CA THR A 22 23.04 1.97 -2.74
C THR A 22 21.59 2.48 -2.79
N ILE A 23 21.29 3.38 -3.73
CA ILE A 23 19.92 3.88 -3.96
C ILE A 23 18.99 2.73 -4.36
N VAL A 24 19.35 1.93 -5.35
CA VAL A 24 18.52 0.80 -5.82
C VAL A 24 18.32 -0.25 -4.73
N GLN A 25 19.36 -0.61 -3.98
CA GLN A 25 19.27 -1.53 -2.85
C GLN A 25 18.33 -0.99 -1.77
N THR A 26 18.45 0.29 -1.41
CA THR A 26 17.56 0.94 -0.43
C THR A 26 16.09 0.83 -0.88
N LEU A 27 15.82 1.12 -2.16
CA LEU A 27 14.48 1.05 -2.73
C LEU A 27 13.94 -0.39 -2.84
N LEU A 28 14.80 -1.38 -3.05
CA LEU A 28 14.41 -2.80 -3.06
C LEU A 28 14.14 -3.31 -1.64
N ILE A 29 14.99 -2.99 -0.66
CA ILE A 29 14.75 -3.32 0.75
C ILE A 29 13.40 -2.73 1.19
N ALA A 30 13.12 -1.49 0.79
CA ALA A 30 11.85 -0.82 1.06
C ALA A 30 10.63 -1.53 0.49
N ARG A 31 10.82 -2.36 -0.54
CA ARG A 31 9.77 -3.13 -1.22
C ARG A 31 9.65 -4.58 -0.76
N GLY A 32 10.29 -4.92 0.36
CA GLY A 32 10.24 -6.28 0.89
C GLY A 32 11.26 -7.22 0.24
N PHE A 33 12.40 -6.69 -0.23
CA PHE A 33 13.54 -7.50 -0.67
C PHE A 33 14.72 -7.42 0.32
N PRO A 34 14.55 -7.76 1.62
CA PRO A 34 15.62 -7.65 2.62
C PRO A 34 16.74 -8.68 2.40
N GLY A 35 16.52 -9.71 1.57
CA GLY A 35 17.52 -10.74 1.28
C GLY A 35 18.81 -10.23 0.63
N ILE A 36 18.82 -8.97 0.16
CA ILE A 36 20.04 -8.32 -0.32
C ILE A 36 21.01 -7.94 0.82
N GLY A 37 20.52 -7.79 2.05
CA GLY A 37 21.29 -7.32 3.20
C GLY A 37 21.21 -5.79 3.36
N SER A 38 22.29 -5.18 3.84
CA SER A 38 22.42 -3.72 3.90
C SER A 38 22.61 -3.12 2.50
N ALA A 39 22.18 -1.89 2.29
CA ALA A 39 22.52 -1.13 1.08
C ALA A 39 24.01 -0.75 1.13
N ASP A 40 24.86 -1.64 0.62
CA ASP A 40 26.32 -1.58 0.70
C ASP A 40 27.00 -1.03 -0.57
N GLY A 41 26.22 -0.72 -1.60
CA GLY A 41 26.72 -0.24 -2.89
C GLY A 41 27.34 -1.33 -3.76
N VAL A 42 27.26 -2.60 -3.37
CA VAL A 42 27.83 -3.74 -4.10
C VAL A 42 26.76 -4.44 -4.93
N CYS A 43 26.86 -4.36 -6.26
CA CYS A 43 25.92 -5.03 -7.16
C CYS A 43 26.28 -6.51 -7.36
N GLY A 44 26.08 -7.31 -6.32
CA GLY A 44 26.29 -8.76 -6.36
C GLY A 44 25.09 -9.56 -6.86
N ALA A 45 25.22 -10.89 -6.87
CA ALA A 45 24.16 -11.81 -7.31
C ALA A 45 22.82 -11.60 -6.57
N LYS A 46 22.87 -11.24 -5.27
CA LYS A 46 21.68 -10.93 -4.47
C LYS A 46 20.93 -9.70 -4.99
N THR A 47 21.65 -8.60 -5.26
CA THR A 47 21.08 -7.38 -5.83
C THR A 47 20.45 -7.65 -7.19
N ILE A 48 21.15 -8.37 -8.06
CA ILE A 48 20.64 -8.74 -9.40
C ILE A 48 19.38 -9.62 -9.30
N THR A 49 19.38 -10.59 -8.39
CA THR A 49 18.22 -11.46 -8.16
C THR A 49 17.03 -10.66 -7.65
N ALA A 50 17.24 -9.74 -6.69
CA ALA A 50 16.18 -8.87 -6.19
C ALA A 50 15.63 -7.94 -7.28
N ILE A 51 16.46 -7.41 -8.18
CA ILE A 51 15.98 -6.62 -9.32
C ILE A 51 15.11 -7.49 -10.24
N LYS A 52 15.54 -8.72 -10.56
CA LYS A 52 14.75 -9.64 -11.40
C LYS A 52 13.43 -10.02 -10.75
N ASP A 53 13.44 -10.34 -9.46
CA ASP A 53 12.21 -10.68 -8.72
C ASP A 53 11.27 -9.48 -8.65
N TYR A 54 11.80 -8.27 -8.45
CA TYR A 54 11.00 -7.04 -8.48
C TYR A 54 10.38 -6.80 -9.86
N GLN A 55 11.21 -6.90 -10.91
CA GLN A 55 10.79 -6.74 -12.30
C GLN A 55 9.76 -7.78 -12.72
N ALA A 56 9.81 -9.00 -12.20
CA ALA A 56 8.81 -10.02 -12.50
C ALA A 56 7.38 -9.51 -12.22
N GLY A 57 7.22 -8.62 -11.24
CA GLY A 57 5.95 -7.95 -10.92
C GLY A 57 5.26 -7.25 -12.09
N PHE A 58 6.02 -6.76 -13.07
CA PHE A 58 5.47 -5.89 -14.13
C PHE A 58 6.12 -6.06 -15.52
N LEU A 59 7.24 -6.77 -15.63
CA LEU A 59 7.92 -7.08 -16.89
C LEU A 59 7.67 -8.53 -17.30
N ARG A 60 7.41 -8.74 -18.59
CA ARG A 60 7.32 -10.09 -19.18
C ARG A 60 8.65 -10.84 -19.11
N GLN A 61 9.77 -10.12 -19.28
CA GLN A 61 11.11 -10.67 -19.26
C GLN A 61 11.97 -9.84 -18.32
N PRO A 62 12.11 -10.26 -17.05
CA PRO A 62 13.01 -9.61 -16.09
C PRO A 62 14.46 -9.71 -16.54
N ASP A 63 15.05 -8.59 -16.92
CA ASP A 63 16.44 -8.52 -17.43
C ASP A 63 17.47 -8.34 -16.30
N GLY A 64 17.03 -7.96 -15.11
CA GLY A 64 17.86 -7.69 -13.95
C GLY A 64 18.55 -6.33 -13.98
N LYS A 65 18.09 -5.37 -14.81
CA LYS A 65 18.72 -4.06 -14.99
C LYS A 65 17.78 -2.89 -14.68
N VAL A 66 18.32 -1.89 -13.99
CA VAL A 66 17.68 -0.62 -13.66
C VAL A 66 18.42 0.48 -14.41
N ASP A 67 17.83 0.98 -15.49
CA ASP A 67 18.36 2.13 -16.24
C ASP A 67 17.83 3.47 -15.68
N PRO A 68 18.66 4.54 -15.67
CA PRO A 68 18.21 5.89 -15.32
C PRO A 68 16.98 6.30 -16.11
N GLY A 69 15.93 6.79 -15.42
CA GLY A 69 14.67 7.17 -16.05
C GLY A 69 13.88 6.01 -16.70
N GLY A 70 14.36 4.77 -16.62
CA GLY A 70 13.75 3.59 -17.21
C GLY A 70 12.54 3.07 -16.43
N ASN A 71 11.89 2.02 -16.97
CA ASN A 71 10.66 1.47 -16.37
C ASN A 71 10.89 0.97 -14.93
N THR A 72 11.90 0.12 -14.73
CA THR A 72 12.27 -0.38 -13.40
C THR A 72 12.57 0.75 -12.42
N TRP A 73 13.29 1.79 -12.86
CA TRP A 73 13.59 2.96 -12.03
C TRP A 73 12.32 3.70 -11.60
N ARG A 74 11.41 4.01 -12.53
CA ARG A 74 10.17 4.73 -12.24
C ARG A 74 9.28 3.96 -11.26
N HIS A 75 9.18 2.64 -11.43
CA HIS A 75 8.48 1.77 -10.47
C HIS A 75 9.19 1.75 -9.09
N LEU A 76 10.54 1.74 -9.07
CA LEU A 76 11.36 1.81 -7.85
C LEU A 76 11.36 3.18 -7.15
N SER A 77 11.19 4.29 -7.87
CA SER A 77 11.36 5.63 -7.28
C SER A 77 10.04 6.33 -6.95
N ALA A 78 8.89 5.84 -7.42
CA ALA A 78 7.59 6.48 -7.24
C ALA A 78 7.21 6.79 -5.78
N ALA A 79 7.48 5.88 -4.82
CA ALA A 79 7.20 6.13 -3.39
C ALA A 79 8.16 7.11 -2.72
N PHE A 80 9.37 7.27 -3.27
CA PHE A 80 10.49 7.94 -2.61
C PHE A 80 10.68 9.39 -3.08
N THR A 81 10.27 9.66 -4.32
CA THR A 81 10.43 10.97 -4.97
C THR A 81 9.31 11.95 -4.64
N GLY A 82 8.18 11.49 -4.10
CA GLY A 82 6.94 12.28 -4.08
C GLY A 82 6.52 12.73 -5.49
N SER A 83 7.08 12.10 -6.54
CA SER A 83 6.88 12.51 -7.92
C SER A 83 5.48 12.16 -8.37
N THR A 84 4.84 13.11 -9.06
CA THR A 84 3.60 12.88 -9.81
C THR A 84 3.87 12.25 -11.17
N ASP A 85 5.13 12.04 -11.56
CA ASP A 85 5.46 11.42 -12.84
C ASP A 85 5.13 9.93 -12.85
N GLN A 86 4.37 9.57 -13.87
CA GLN A 86 3.68 8.30 -14.01
C GLN A 86 4.63 7.17 -14.45
N PRO A 87 4.67 6.02 -13.75
CA PRO A 87 5.35 4.83 -14.24
C PRO A 87 4.68 4.29 -15.54
N PRO A 88 5.46 3.74 -16.48
CA PRO A 88 4.92 3.04 -17.65
C PRO A 88 4.04 1.85 -17.22
N PRO A 89 3.00 1.50 -18.00
CA PRO A 89 2.18 0.32 -17.73
C PRO A 89 3.01 -0.96 -17.70
N ALA A 90 2.64 -1.90 -16.83
CA ALA A 90 3.20 -3.25 -16.86
C ALA A 90 2.96 -3.91 -18.24
N THR A 91 4.01 -4.45 -18.86
CA THR A 91 3.95 -5.07 -20.20
C THR A 91 3.89 -6.60 -20.15
N GLY A 92 3.92 -7.20 -18.95
CA GLY A 92 3.87 -8.65 -18.73
C GLY A 92 2.56 -9.16 -18.13
N ALA A 93 2.07 -10.28 -18.65
CA ALA A 93 1.03 -11.08 -18.00
C ALA A 93 1.62 -11.85 -16.80
N GLY A 94 1.42 -11.31 -15.60
CA GLY A 94 1.36 -12.03 -14.31
C GLY A 94 2.57 -12.85 -13.86
N SER A 95 3.48 -12.25 -13.07
CA SER A 95 4.16 -13.00 -12.01
C SER A 95 3.17 -13.46 -10.93
N ASP A 96 3.62 -14.39 -10.08
CA ASP A 96 2.92 -14.82 -8.88
C ASP A 96 2.72 -13.65 -7.90
N ILE A 97 1.69 -12.83 -8.14
CA ILE A 97 1.26 -11.73 -7.26
C ILE A 97 0.84 -12.23 -5.87
N MET A 98 0.61 -13.54 -5.72
CA MET A 98 0.33 -14.20 -4.46
C MET A 98 1.60 -14.65 -3.73
N LYS A 99 2.78 -14.56 -4.38
CA LYS A 99 4.05 -14.97 -3.79
C LYS A 99 4.23 -14.28 -2.44
N PRO A 100 4.43 -15.04 -1.36
CA PRO A 100 4.69 -14.45 -0.06
C PRO A 100 6.09 -13.85 -0.06
N MET A 101 6.16 -12.55 0.23
CA MET A 101 7.39 -11.77 0.34
C MET A 101 7.62 -11.40 1.80
N PRO A 102 8.87 -11.29 2.27
CA PRO A 102 9.13 -10.75 3.61
C PRO A 102 8.45 -9.39 3.80
N ARG A 103 7.93 -9.12 5.00
CA ARG A 103 7.38 -7.81 5.35
C ARG A 103 8.40 -6.70 5.06
N PRO A 104 7.98 -5.51 4.61
CA PRO A 104 8.88 -4.38 4.41
C PRO A 104 9.62 -4.03 5.70
N ALA A 105 10.86 -3.56 5.54
CA ALA A 105 11.66 -3.13 6.68
C ALA A 105 11.02 -1.91 7.37
N PRO A 106 11.14 -1.76 8.69
CA PRO A 106 10.60 -0.60 9.41
C PRO A 106 11.07 0.73 8.82
N GLY A 107 10.17 1.70 8.71
CA GLY A 107 10.48 3.05 8.21
C GLY A 107 10.71 3.16 6.69
N THR A 108 10.46 2.09 5.93
CA THR A 108 10.68 2.09 4.47
C THR A 108 9.41 2.25 3.63
N VAL A 109 8.25 2.07 4.25
CA VAL A 109 6.92 2.32 3.66
C VAL A 109 6.20 3.39 4.49
N ASN A 110 5.11 3.96 3.96
CA ASN A 110 4.33 5.00 4.63
C ASN A 110 5.15 6.26 4.96
N LEU A 111 6.14 6.61 4.14
CA LEU A 111 6.99 7.79 4.35
C LEU A 111 6.13 9.06 4.43
N GLY A 112 6.23 9.79 5.54
CA GLY A 112 5.44 11.00 5.79
C GLY A 112 3.98 10.76 6.18
N LEU A 113 3.56 9.50 6.36
CA LEU A 113 2.20 9.15 6.78
C LEU A 113 2.18 8.62 8.22
N THR A 114 1.16 9.02 8.97
CA THR A 114 0.90 8.54 10.33
C THR A 114 -0.41 7.77 10.36
N SER A 115 -0.38 6.55 10.91
CA SER A 115 -1.57 5.75 11.17
C SER A 115 -2.41 6.40 12.28
N PRO A 116 -3.73 6.58 12.11
CA PRO A 116 -4.57 7.23 13.10
C PRO A 116 -4.89 6.32 14.29
N SER A 117 -4.66 6.84 15.50
CA SER A 117 -5.08 6.19 16.74
C SER A 117 -6.60 6.23 16.96
N ASN A 118 -7.15 5.33 17.80
CA ASN A 118 -8.57 5.38 18.16
C ASN A 118 -9.00 6.73 18.77
N SER A 119 -8.17 7.34 19.63
CA SER A 119 -8.48 8.65 20.21
C SER A 119 -8.53 9.74 19.14
N PHE A 120 -7.60 9.72 18.19
CA PHE A 120 -7.61 10.65 17.05
C PHE A 120 -8.86 10.47 16.18
N MET A 121 -9.20 9.22 15.83
CA MET A 121 -10.38 8.90 15.02
C MET A 121 -11.66 9.38 15.71
N LEU A 122 -11.83 9.10 17.00
CA LEU A 122 -12.97 9.55 17.79
C LEU A 122 -13.04 11.08 17.87
N ALA A 123 -11.90 11.77 18.04
CA ALA A 123 -11.86 13.22 18.09
C ALA A 123 -12.24 13.88 16.75
N LYS A 124 -11.85 13.29 15.61
CA LYS A 124 -12.12 13.84 14.28
C LYS A 124 -13.51 13.49 13.74
N LEU A 125 -13.96 12.26 13.96
CA LEU A 125 -15.14 11.70 13.29
C LEU A 125 -16.32 11.44 14.25
N GLY A 126 -16.09 11.50 15.57
CA GLY A 126 -17.05 11.06 16.57
C GLY A 126 -17.12 9.53 16.69
N SER A 127 -17.83 9.02 17.71
CA SER A 127 -18.00 7.56 17.89
C SER A 127 -18.98 6.99 16.86
N PRO A 128 -18.57 6.01 16.01
CA PRO A 128 -19.48 5.33 15.08
C PRO A 128 -20.75 4.77 15.72
N LEU A 129 -20.64 4.18 16.91
CA LEU A 129 -21.77 3.80 17.75
C LEU A 129 -21.97 4.83 18.86
N VAL A 130 -23.08 5.56 18.82
CA VAL A 130 -23.38 6.61 19.82
C VAL A 130 -23.55 6.05 21.24
N ASN A 131 -23.94 4.78 21.38
CA ASN A 131 -24.07 4.10 22.67
C ASN A 131 -22.80 3.35 23.11
N GLY A 132 -21.74 3.33 22.30
CA GLY A 132 -20.49 2.65 22.62
C GLY A 132 -20.56 1.11 22.68
N ASN A 133 -21.69 0.50 22.28
CA ASN A 133 -21.89 -0.95 22.36
C ASN A 133 -21.23 -1.69 21.19
N TYR A 134 -19.90 -1.62 21.13
CA TYR A 134 -19.11 -2.35 20.15
C TYR A 134 -19.02 -3.83 20.54
N THR A 135 -19.22 -4.69 19.57
CA THR A 135 -19.00 -6.14 19.67
C THR A 135 -17.97 -6.57 18.62
N PRO A 136 -17.46 -7.81 18.65
CA PRO A 136 -16.63 -8.34 17.56
C PRO A 136 -17.38 -8.51 16.22
N GLN A 137 -18.71 -8.50 16.22
CA GLN A 137 -19.53 -8.63 15.03
C GLN A 137 -19.62 -7.30 14.28
N CYS A 138 -19.62 -7.36 12.94
CA CYS A 138 -19.80 -6.14 12.14
C CYS A 138 -21.18 -5.54 12.38
N GLN A 139 -21.19 -4.28 12.80
CA GLN A 139 -22.40 -3.48 12.99
C GLN A 139 -22.41 -2.31 11.98
N THR A 140 -23.58 -1.69 11.82
CA THR A 140 -23.75 -0.46 11.06
C THR A 140 -23.59 0.75 11.99
N PRO A 141 -22.85 1.81 11.60
CA PRO A 141 -22.78 3.04 12.38
C PRO A 141 -24.16 3.62 12.71
N THR A 142 -24.31 4.13 13.93
CA THR A 142 -25.52 4.82 14.41
C THR A 142 -25.33 6.33 14.50
N HIS A 143 -24.09 6.83 14.45
CA HIS A 143 -23.80 8.26 14.44
C HIS A 143 -24.42 8.98 13.22
N PRO A 144 -25.33 9.96 13.40
CA PRO A 144 -26.07 10.57 12.29
C PRO A 144 -25.18 11.21 11.22
N LYS A 145 -24.14 11.95 11.64
CA LYS A 145 -23.16 12.57 10.72
C LYS A 145 -22.41 11.55 9.87
N LEU A 146 -22.05 10.39 10.43
CA LEU A 146 -21.36 9.35 9.66
C LEU A 146 -22.35 8.70 8.70
N ARG A 147 -23.53 8.27 9.19
CA ARG A 147 -24.56 7.62 8.37
C ARG A 147 -24.95 8.41 7.12
N ARG A 148 -25.19 9.71 7.25
CA ARG A 148 -25.59 10.56 6.11
C ARG A 148 -24.48 10.76 5.08
N ASN A 149 -23.22 10.50 5.45
CA ASN A 149 -22.06 10.61 4.58
C ASN A 149 -21.50 9.22 4.19
N LEU A 150 -22.22 8.13 4.46
CA LEU A 150 -21.87 6.80 3.95
C LEU A 150 -22.44 6.62 2.53
N VAL A 151 -21.65 6.00 1.67
CA VAL A 151 -22.06 5.62 0.32
C VAL A 151 -21.60 4.19 0.02
N THR A 152 -22.39 3.48 -0.78
CA THR A 152 -21.98 2.18 -1.36
C THR A 152 -21.79 2.33 -2.85
N ASP A 153 -20.55 2.20 -3.32
CA ASP A 153 -20.22 2.44 -4.72
C ASP A 153 -19.14 1.49 -5.25
N THR A 154 -19.07 1.36 -6.57
CA THR A 154 -17.99 0.65 -7.26
C THR A 154 -16.75 1.53 -7.26
N VAL A 155 -15.63 1.02 -6.74
CA VAL A 155 -14.34 1.74 -6.73
C VAL A 155 -13.40 1.30 -7.84
N GLY A 156 -13.81 0.34 -8.66
CA GLY A 156 -13.01 -0.25 -9.72
C GLY A 156 -13.42 -1.71 -9.89
N PRO A 157 -12.60 -2.69 -9.47
CA PRO A 157 -12.91 -4.10 -9.64
C PRO A 157 -13.95 -4.64 -8.64
N PHE A 158 -14.31 -3.85 -7.61
CA PHE A 158 -15.27 -4.26 -6.58
C PHE A 158 -16.05 -3.06 -6.00
N ARG A 159 -17.05 -3.37 -5.18
CA ARG A 159 -17.88 -2.40 -4.45
C ARG A 159 -17.49 -2.32 -2.98
N VAL A 160 -17.61 -1.12 -2.41
CA VAL A 160 -17.35 -0.86 -0.98
C VAL A 160 -18.44 0.02 -0.40
N THR A 161 -18.64 -0.07 0.91
CA THR A 161 -19.38 0.91 1.71
C THR A 161 -18.40 1.66 2.60
N GLY A 162 -18.44 2.99 2.59
CA GLY A 162 -17.56 3.83 3.40
C GLY A 162 -17.96 5.29 3.36
N LEU A 163 -17.17 6.17 4.01
CA LEU A 163 -17.43 7.61 3.92
C LEU A 163 -17.20 8.09 2.50
N VAL A 164 -18.10 8.95 1.98
CA VAL A 164 -18.04 9.52 0.63
C VAL A 164 -16.62 9.95 0.22
N PRO A 165 -15.90 10.78 0.99
CA PRO A 165 -14.57 11.22 0.55
C PRO A 165 -13.51 10.10 0.55
N ALA A 166 -13.65 9.09 1.41
CA ALA A 166 -12.77 7.91 1.40
C ALA A 166 -13.05 7.01 0.19
N VAL A 167 -14.33 6.81 -0.16
CA VAL A 167 -14.74 6.05 -1.36
C VAL A 167 -14.26 6.75 -2.64
N LEU A 168 -14.36 8.08 -2.70
CA LEU A 168 -13.82 8.86 -3.83
C LEU A 168 -12.29 8.76 -3.93
N SER A 169 -11.58 8.80 -2.81
CA SER A 169 -10.12 8.59 -2.81
C SER A 169 -9.76 7.18 -3.28
N LEU A 170 -10.49 6.14 -2.85
CA LEU A 170 -10.31 4.77 -3.33
C LEU A 170 -10.52 4.64 -4.84
N LYS A 171 -11.47 5.36 -5.44
CA LYS A 171 -11.62 5.38 -6.91
C LYS A 171 -10.36 5.92 -7.60
N ALA A 172 -9.76 6.97 -7.07
CA ALA A 172 -8.52 7.53 -7.61
C ALA A 172 -7.36 6.53 -7.48
N VAL A 173 -7.20 5.91 -6.31
CA VAL A 173 -6.22 4.84 -6.07
C VAL A 173 -6.40 3.69 -7.06
N MET A 174 -7.63 3.24 -7.28
CA MET A 174 -7.92 2.11 -8.18
C MET A 174 -7.70 2.44 -9.65
N ALA A 175 -8.01 3.67 -10.10
CA ALA A 175 -7.70 4.13 -11.45
C ALA A 175 -6.19 4.12 -11.72
N ASP A 176 -5.43 4.53 -10.72
CA ASP A 176 -3.97 4.53 -10.72
C ASP A 176 -3.38 3.10 -10.72
N ILE A 177 -3.94 2.19 -9.91
CA ILE A 177 -3.56 0.77 -9.91
C ILE A 177 -3.89 0.11 -11.26
N ALA A 178 -5.04 0.40 -11.85
CA ALA A 178 -5.42 -0.14 -13.17
C ALA A 178 -4.40 0.22 -14.26
N ARG A 179 -3.84 1.43 -14.18
CA ARG A 179 -2.88 1.96 -15.14
C ARG A 179 -1.46 1.43 -14.91
N GLU A 180 -1.01 1.41 -13.66
CA GLU A 180 0.40 1.14 -13.32
C GLU A 180 0.64 -0.35 -13.01
N GLN A 181 -0.34 -1.02 -12.42
CA GLN A 181 -0.27 -2.43 -12.01
C GLN A 181 -1.51 -3.23 -12.52
N PRO A 182 -1.76 -3.29 -13.84
CA PRO A 182 -2.97 -3.90 -14.41
C PRO A 182 -3.16 -5.38 -14.03
N ALA A 183 -2.08 -6.14 -13.83
CA ALA A 183 -2.14 -7.52 -13.37
C ALA A 183 -2.69 -7.62 -11.94
N VAL A 184 -2.22 -6.75 -11.03
CA VAL A 184 -2.72 -6.67 -9.65
C VAL A 184 -4.16 -6.16 -9.66
N TYR A 185 -4.47 -5.13 -10.45
CA TYR A 185 -5.83 -4.58 -10.58
C TYR A 185 -6.88 -5.66 -10.89
N LYS A 186 -6.58 -6.54 -11.85
CA LYS A 186 -7.48 -7.62 -12.26
C LYS A 186 -7.73 -8.64 -11.13
N ALA A 187 -6.75 -8.83 -10.26
CA ALA A 187 -6.83 -9.77 -9.15
C ALA A 187 -7.44 -9.18 -7.88
N LEU A 188 -7.56 -7.86 -7.79
CA LEU A 188 -7.98 -7.18 -6.58
C LEU A 188 -9.46 -7.46 -6.23
N GLY A 189 -9.67 -7.81 -4.97
CA GLY A 189 -10.97 -7.82 -4.30
C GLY A 189 -10.87 -7.15 -2.92
N THR A 190 -11.89 -7.34 -2.08
CA THR A 190 -11.90 -6.80 -0.72
C THR A 190 -12.57 -7.75 0.26
N ALA A 191 -12.12 -7.75 1.52
CA ALA A 191 -12.81 -8.37 2.65
C ALA A 191 -13.64 -7.35 3.47
N GLY A 192 -13.71 -6.10 3.02
CA GLY A 192 -14.58 -5.07 3.59
C GLY A 192 -13.88 -3.75 3.83
N MET A 193 -14.66 -2.68 3.76
CA MET A 193 -14.25 -1.31 4.10
C MET A 193 -14.92 -0.85 5.40
N LEU A 194 -16.26 -0.80 5.44
CA LEU A 194 -17.02 -0.50 6.64
C LEU A 194 -17.39 -1.75 7.42
N CYS A 195 -16.95 -1.82 8.68
CA CYS A 195 -17.40 -2.81 9.65
C CYS A 195 -17.24 -2.22 11.06
N CYS A 196 -18.34 -1.80 11.67
CA CYS A 196 -18.34 -1.16 12.99
C CYS A 196 -18.25 -2.21 14.09
N ARG A 197 -17.05 -2.38 14.69
CA ARG A 197 -16.77 -3.44 15.65
C ARG A 197 -15.54 -3.16 16.51
N GLN A 198 -15.36 -3.96 17.54
CA GLN A 198 -14.05 -4.16 18.17
C GLN A 198 -13.12 -4.90 17.21
N ALA A 199 -11.83 -4.54 17.25
CA ALA A 199 -10.82 -5.28 16.51
C ALA A 199 -10.70 -6.72 17.04
N ARG A 200 -10.35 -7.68 16.17
CA ARG A 200 -10.26 -9.10 16.55
C ARG A 200 -9.21 -9.29 17.65
N GLY A 201 -9.62 -9.89 18.78
CA GLY A 201 -8.72 -10.13 19.91
C GLY A 201 -8.31 -8.87 20.68
N SER A 202 -9.04 -7.75 20.50
CA SER A 202 -8.82 -6.49 21.21
C SER A 202 -10.15 -5.88 21.64
N THR A 203 -10.12 -4.99 22.63
CA THR A 203 -11.25 -4.14 23.01
C THR A 203 -11.24 -2.78 22.30
N SER A 204 -10.16 -2.47 21.58
CA SER A 204 -10.03 -1.28 20.73
C SER A 204 -11.05 -1.28 19.59
N ILE A 205 -11.52 -0.09 19.21
CA ILE A 205 -12.40 0.08 18.06
C ILE A 205 -11.60 -0.17 16.79
N SER A 206 -12.09 -1.00 15.88
CA SER A 206 -11.44 -1.21 14.59
C SER A 206 -11.52 0.06 13.74
N ASN A 207 -10.45 0.44 13.04
CA ASN A 207 -10.50 1.60 12.14
C ASN A 207 -11.45 1.41 10.94
N HIS A 208 -11.83 0.17 10.60
CA HIS A 208 -12.96 -0.13 9.70
C HIS A 208 -14.30 0.43 10.19
N SER A 209 -14.44 0.71 11.49
CA SER A 209 -15.69 1.20 12.06
C SER A 209 -16.10 2.56 11.55
N PHE A 210 -15.15 3.31 11.00
CA PHE A 210 -15.35 4.65 10.47
C PHE A 210 -15.58 4.66 8.96
N GLY A 211 -15.45 3.52 8.27
CA GLY A 211 -15.56 3.46 6.82
C GLY A 211 -14.44 4.24 6.11
N THR A 212 -13.23 4.20 6.66
CA THR A 212 -12.01 4.88 6.18
C THR A 212 -10.79 3.95 6.12
N ALA A 213 -11.01 2.65 6.30
CA ALA A 213 -10.03 1.59 6.18
C ALA A 213 -10.57 0.48 5.29
N ILE A 214 -9.72 -0.31 4.67
CA ILE A 214 -10.08 -1.38 3.74
C ILE A 214 -9.11 -2.54 3.83
N ASP A 215 -9.65 -3.76 3.80
CA ASP A 215 -8.88 -4.98 3.66
C ASP A 215 -9.00 -5.46 2.21
N LEU A 216 -7.87 -5.63 1.53
CA LEU A 216 -7.80 -6.08 0.14
C LEU A 216 -7.50 -7.56 0.04
N THR A 217 -8.07 -8.21 -0.96
CA THR A 217 -7.72 -9.57 -1.37
C THR A 217 -7.03 -9.55 -2.72
N LEU A 218 -6.18 -10.54 -2.98
CA LEU A 218 -5.71 -10.87 -4.32
C LEU A 218 -6.24 -12.25 -4.70
N ASN A 219 -6.89 -12.35 -5.86
CA ASN A 219 -7.60 -13.55 -6.30
C ASN A 219 -8.56 -14.13 -5.24
N GLY A 220 -9.20 -13.24 -4.47
CA GLY A 220 -10.13 -13.63 -3.40
C GLY A 220 -9.47 -14.12 -2.11
N VAL A 221 -8.14 -14.10 -2.01
CA VAL A 221 -7.39 -14.56 -0.85
C VAL A 221 -6.80 -13.37 -0.09
N LEU A 222 -7.01 -13.33 1.23
CA LEU A 222 -6.37 -12.36 2.12
C LEU A 222 -4.91 -12.73 2.37
N ASP A 223 -4.10 -11.71 2.64
CA ASP A 223 -2.77 -11.90 3.21
C ASP A 223 -2.85 -12.58 4.59
N ALA A 224 -1.82 -13.34 4.95
CA ALA A 224 -1.79 -14.00 6.25
C ALA A 224 -1.45 -12.98 7.35
N TYR A 225 -2.27 -12.92 8.40
CA TYR A 225 -2.06 -11.96 9.47
C TYR A 225 -0.97 -12.41 10.46
N GLY A 226 0.12 -11.67 10.59
CA GLY A 226 1.13 -11.91 11.63
C GLY A 226 2.12 -13.03 11.33
N ASP A 227 2.42 -13.34 10.06
CA ASP A 227 3.40 -14.34 9.61
C ASP A 227 4.75 -13.75 9.12
N ASP A 228 4.98 -12.45 9.33
CA ASP A 228 6.13 -11.66 8.88
C ASP A 228 6.31 -11.61 7.36
N LYS A 229 5.25 -11.87 6.61
CA LYS A 229 5.21 -11.81 5.15
C LYS A 229 4.03 -10.99 4.67
N VAL A 230 4.06 -10.69 3.38
CA VAL A 230 2.99 -10.01 2.64
C VAL A 230 2.90 -10.58 1.23
N GLN A 231 1.71 -10.66 0.66
CA GLN A 231 1.52 -10.98 -0.76
C GLN A 231 2.25 -9.96 -1.66
N PHE A 232 3.01 -10.44 -2.64
CA PHE A 232 3.81 -9.60 -3.53
C PHE A 232 3.00 -8.51 -4.23
N GLY A 233 1.78 -8.79 -4.69
CA GLY A 233 0.94 -7.79 -5.34
C GLY A 233 0.61 -6.60 -4.44
N LEU A 234 0.53 -6.80 -3.11
CA LEU A 234 0.30 -5.73 -2.15
C LEU A 234 1.52 -4.81 -2.03
N THR A 235 2.75 -5.34 -2.16
CA THR A 235 3.98 -4.53 -2.17
C THR A 235 4.05 -3.61 -3.40
N LEU A 236 3.48 -4.03 -4.53
CA LEU A 236 3.45 -3.25 -5.76
C LEU A 236 2.47 -2.06 -5.70
N ILE A 237 1.35 -2.21 -4.98
CA ILE A 237 0.31 -1.18 -4.89
C ILE A 237 0.43 -0.30 -3.64
N ALA A 238 1.18 -0.70 -2.60
CA ALA A 238 1.33 0.11 -1.40
C ALA A 238 1.90 1.53 -1.67
N PRO A 239 2.89 1.71 -2.57
CA PRO A 239 3.31 3.04 -3.03
C PRO A 239 2.17 3.89 -3.60
N ILE A 240 1.27 3.25 -4.36
CA ILE A 240 0.11 3.91 -4.98
C ILE A 240 -0.86 4.35 -3.89
N PHE A 241 -1.15 3.51 -2.89
CA PHE A 241 -1.94 3.90 -1.73
C PHE A 241 -1.28 5.06 -0.96
N ASN A 242 0.03 5.00 -0.73
CA ASN A 242 0.76 6.02 0.03
C ASN A 242 0.69 7.42 -0.62
N ARG A 243 0.85 7.54 -1.96
CA ARG A 243 0.71 8.84 -2.64
C ARG A 243 -0.69 9.46 -2.51
N HIS A 244 -1.71 8.63 -2.28
CA HIS A 244 -3.09 9.08 -2.02
C HIS A 244 -3.37 9.32 -0.53
N GLY A 245 -2.36 9.21 0.33
CA GLY A 245 -2.47 9.45 1.78
C GLY A 245 -3.00 8.26 2.57
N TRP A 246 -3.01 7.05 2.01
CA TRP A 246 -3.37 5.82 2.70
C TRP A 246 -2.13 5.15 3.31
N TYR A 247 -2.22 4.86 4.60
CA TYR A 247 -1.24 4.10 5.38
C TYR A 247 -1.45 2.60 5.17
N TRP A 248 -0.37 1.86 4.96
CA TRP A 248 -0.38 0.41 4.78
C TRP A 248 -0.07 -0.34 6.09
N GLY A 249 -0.92 -1.29 6.46
CA GLY A 249 -0.85 -2.07 7.70
C GLY A 249 0.33 -3.04 7.81
N ALA A 250 1.08 -3.28 6.72
CA ALA A 250 2.33 -4.05 6.79
C ALA A 250 3.39 -3.42 7.71
N ALA A 251 3.27 -2.11 7.98
CA ALA A 251 4.17 -1.38 8.88
C ALA A 251 3.80 -1.54 10.37
N PHE A 252 2.65 -2.15 10.70
CA PHE A 252 2.27 -2.35 12.09
C PHE A 252 3.23 -3.30 12.82
N ARG A 253 3.22 -3.23 14.16
CA ARG A 253 4.06 -4.10 15.00
C ARG A 253 3.79 -5.58 14.70
N LYS A 254 2.50 -5.95 14.70
CA LYS A 254 2.00 -7.18 14.10
C LYS A 254 1.42 -6.78 12.76
N GLU A 255 2.09 -7.17 11.70
CA GLU A 255 1.79 -6.74 10.35
C GLU A 255 0.43 -7.22 9.88
N ASP A 256 -0.20 -6.38 9.10
CA ASP A 256 -1.53 -6.59 8.54
C ASP A 256 -1.47 -6.21 7.05
N GLY A 257 -0.87 -7.07 6.23
CA GLY A 257 -0.51 -6.72 4.85
C GLY A 257 -1.73 -6.49 3.95
N MET A 258 -2.87 -7.08 4.26
CA MET A 258 -4.15 -6.82 3.58
C MET A 258 -4.74 -5.44 3.88
N HIS A 259 -4.33 -4.80 4.97
CA HIS A 259 -5.01 -3.63 5.53
C HIS A 259 -4.44 -2.29 5.03
N PHE A 260 -5.32 -1.38 4.62
CA PHE A 260 -4.99 0.01 4.31
C PHE A 260 -5.97 0.96 5.01
N GLU A 261 -5.48 2.09 5.51
CA GLU A 261 -6.30 3.08 6.19
C GLU A 261 -5.91 4.51 5.83
N GLY A 262 -6.86 5.46 5.88
CA GLY A 262 -6.51 6.87 5.75
C GLY A 262 -5.52 7.29 6.84
N SER A 263 -4.42 7.94 6.46
CA SER A 263 -3.49 8.56 7.43
C SER A 263 -4.17 9.67 8.24
N GLU A 264 -3.60 10.08 9.38
CA GLU A 264 -4.14 11.19 10.20
C GLU A 264 -4.42 12.47 9.40
N ALA A 265 -3.51 12.84 8.49
CA ALA A 265 -3.68 13.97 7.58
C ALA A 265 -4.89 13.77 6.66
N LYS A 266 -5.03 12.57 6.09
CA LYS A 266 -6.12 12.24 5.17
C LYS A 266 -7.48 12.14 5.88
N ILE A 267 -7.51 11.60 7.10
CA ILE A 267 -8.69 11.59 7.96
C ILE A 267 -9.12 13.02 8.30
N SER A 268 -8.18 13.92 8.61
CA SER A 268 -8.51 15.33 8.88
C SER A 268 -9.11 16.03 7.66
N GLU A 269 -8.55 15.78 6.47
CA GLU A 269 -9.07 16.27 5.20
C GLU A 269 -10.51 15.78 4.96
N TRP A 270 -10.76 14.48 5.14
CA TRP A 270 -12.09 13.91 4.96
C TRP A 270 -13.09 14.39 6.00
N ALA A 271 -12.68 14.50 7.27
CA ALA A 271 -13.53 14.98 8.36
C ALA A 271 -14.08 16.40 8.10
N ALA A 272 -13.26 17.26 7.49
CA ALA A 272 -13.64 18.63 7.11
C ALA A 272 -14.71 18.67 6.00
N GLN A 273 -14.85 17.61 5.20
CA GLN A 273 -15.82 17.51 4.11
C GLN A 273 -17.17 16.94 4.58
N LEU A 274 -17.23 16.35 5.78
CA LEU A 274 -18.44 15.74 6.30
C LEU A 274 -19.44 16.81 6.77
N LYS A 275 -20.62 16.80 6.15
CA LYS A 275 -21.75 17.70 6.48
C LYS A 275 -22.62 17.16 7.60
#